data_AF-A0A4Z2D2F6-F1
#
_entry.id   AF-A0A4Z2D2F6-F1
#
_cell.length_a   1.000
_cell.length_b   1.000
_cell.length_c   1.000
_cell.angle_alpha   90.00
_cell.angle_beta   90.00
_cell.angle_gamma   90.00
#
_symmetry.space_group_name_H-M   'P 1'
#
loop_
_entity.id
_entity.type
_entity.pdbx_description
1 polymer ?
#
loop_
_entity_poly.entity_id
_entity_poly.type
_entity_poly.pdbx_seq_one_letter_code
_entity_poly.pdbx_strand_id
1 'polypeptide(L)'
;MENTLFMKEGFDPNELEERFVHQVYDVIASEFSSTRHSPWPSVMKFIEAQPPDSLGADIGCGNGKYLTAVSSKYYTGMKTNKPLSNVQNKNLVGTNFIPIAAMERSPNLAEIVYKRGFDVVIGDILRIPYCSERFDFFLCIAVIHHLSTLTRRIEAVNELARILRVGGQGLIQVWAKEQHGVSKSEPTYYVNRKIKAVHGVNNSSDSLSQVIEAVPGAYLPLHINGTEFRNTDMLVPWKKKNYKAVDQFIGFQSIFT
;
A
#
# COMPACT_ATOMS: atom_id res chain seq x y z
N MET A 1 -10.86 8.76 -24.93
CA MET A 1 -10.12 7.58 -25.40
C MET A 1 -9.14 7.22 -24.31
N GLU A 2 -9.49 6.20 -23.52
CA GLU A 2 -8.69 5.70 -22.40
C GLU A 2 -7.44 4.99 -22.94
N ASN A 3 -6.26 5.56 -22.69
CA ASN A 3 -4.98 4.91 -23.02
C ASN A 3 -4.67 3.84 -21.97
N THR A 4 -5.42 2.74 -22.06
CA THR A 4 -5.21 1.46 -21.40
C THR A 4 -3.98 0.78 -22.00
N LEU A 5 -3.26 -0.03 -21.21
CA LEU A 5 -2.17 -0.92 -21.66
C LEU A 5 -2.33 -1.38 -23.12
N PHE A 6 -1.30 -1.17 -23.95
CA PHE A 6 -1.24 -1.82 -25.26
C PHE A 6 -0.83 -3.29 -25.07
N MET A 7 -1.78 -4.10 -24.58
CA MET A 7 -1.60 -5.55 -24.46
C MET A 7 -1.67 -6.20 -25.83
N LYS A 8 -0.61 -6.89 -26.21
CA LYS A 8 -0.56 -7.70 -27.43
C LYS A 8 -0.48 -9.19 -27.07
N GLU A 9 -0.57 -10.05 -28.08
CA GLU A 9 -0.29 -11.49 -27.91
C GLU A 9 1.04 -11.68 -27.16
N GLY A 10 1.03 -12.57 -26.16
CA GLY A 10 2.20 -12.89 -25.35
C GLY A 10 2.30 -12.17 -24.00
N PHE A 11 1.39 -11.24 -23.66
CA PHE A 11 1.38 -10.62 -22.33
C PHE A 11 1.02 -11.61 -21.20
N ASP A 12 1.91 -11.76 -20.21
CA ASP A 12 1.63 -12.42 -18.94
C ASP A 12 1.59 -11.41 -17.77
N PRO A 13 0.43 -11.24 -17.10
CA PRO A 13 0.33 -10.35 -15.94
C PRO A 13 1.17 -10.81 -14.74
N ASN A 14 1.41 -12.10 -14.58
CA ASN A 14 2.23 -12.61 -13.48
C ASN A 14 3.70 -12.22 -13.68
N GLU A 15 4.20 -12.27 -14.92
CA GLU A 15 5.58 -11.84 -15.23
C GLU A 15 5.78 -10.35 -14.93
N LEU A 16 4.83 -9.50 -15.33
CA LEU A 16 4.89 -8.07 -15.07
C LEU A 16 4.86 -7.76 -13.55
N GLU A 17 3.95 -8.41 -12.81
CA GLU A 17 3.81 -8.22 -11.36
C GLU A 17 5.02 -8.76 -10.60
N GLU A 18 5.54 -9.93 -10.99
CA GLU A 18 6.75 -10.51 -10.41
C GLU A 18 7.93 -9.56 -10.53
N ARG A 19 8.20 -9.06 -11.74
CA ARG A 19 9.37 -8.23 -12.03
C ARG A 19 9.26 -6.81 -11.49
N PHE A 20 8.09 -6.18 -11.64
CA PHE A 20 7.90 -4.76 -11.34
C PHE A 20 7.11 -4.51 -10.05
N VAL A 21 6.73 -5.53 -9.30
CA VAL A 21 6.11 -5.38 -7.98
C VAL A 21 6.84 -6.24 -6.95
N HIS A 22 6.80 -7.57 -7.10
CA HIS A 22 7.22 -8.48 -6.04
C HIS A 22 8.71 -8.37 -5.75
N GLN A 23 9.54 -8.52 -6.79
CA GLN A 23 11.00 -8.36 -6.67
C GLN A 23 11.38 -6.95 -6.22
N VAL A 24 10.65 -5.92 -6.66
CA VAL A 24 10.90 -4.54 -6.25
C VAL A 24 10.72 -4.40 -4.75
N TYR A 25 9.58 -4.82 -4.19
CA TYR A 25 9.30 -4.72 -2.75
C TYR A 25 10.23 -5.57 -1.90
N ASP A 26 10.59 -6.77 -2.37
CA ASP A 26 11.57 -7.61 -1.68
C ASP A 26 12.91 -6.89 -1.56
N VAL A 27 13.38 -6.24 -2.63
CA VAL A 27 14.66 -5.52 -2.60
C VAL A 27 14.58 -4.23 -1.77
N ILE A 28 13.49 -3.46 -1.86
CA ILE A 28 13.39 -2.16 -1.18
C ILE A 28 12.80 -2.24 0.24
N ALA A 29 12.52 -3.43 0.78
CA ALA A 29 11.78 -3.61 2.03
C ALA A 29 12.33 -2.79 3.21
N SER A 30 13.66 -2.79 3.39
CA SER A 30 14.34 -2.08 4.47
C SER A 30 14.15 -0.55 4.36
N GLU A 31 14.42 0.02 3.17
CA GLU A 31 14.25 1.45 2.90
C GLU A 31 12.78 1.88 2.84
N PHE A 32 11.91 1.02 2.32
CA PHE A 32 10.46 1.22 2.39
C PHE A 32 10.03 1.37 3.84
N SER A 33 10.50 0.47 4.71
CA SER A 33 10.16 0.45 6.12
C SER A 33 10.66 1.70 6.85
N SER A 34 11.90 2.14 6.62
CA SER A 34 12.52 3.28 7.31
C SER A 34 11.90 4.65 7.00
N THR A 35 11.12 4.74 5.93
CA THR A 35 10.52 6.01 5.46
C THR A 35 9.02 6.10 5.68
N ARG A 36 8.36 5.01 6.10
CA ARG A 36 6.89 4.89 6.12
C ARG A 36 6.37 4.41 7.47
N HIS A 37 6.58 5.23 8.50
CA HIS A 37 6.14 4.92 9.86
C HIS A 37 4.81 5.58 10.25
N SER A 38 4.54 6.79 9.72
CA SER A 38 3.36 7.55 10.15
C SER A 38 2.07 6.95 9.58
N PRO A 39 1.16 6.45 10.43
CA PRO A 39 -0.13 5.97 9.98
C PRO A 39 -0.97 7.13 9.47
N TRP A 40 -1.80 6.87 8.47
CA TRP A 40 -2.66 7.90 7.89
C TRP A 40 -3.88 8.15 8.79
N PRO A 41 -4.24 9.41 9.10
CA PRO A 41 -5.33 9.71 10.02
C PRO A 41 -6.69 9.11 9.60
N SER A 42 -6.99 9.07 8.29
CA SER A 42 -8.24 8.48 7.78
C SER A 42 -8.34 6.98 8.05
N VAL A 43 -7.23 6.25 7.90
CA VAL A 43 -7.17 4.82 8.21
C VAL A 43 -7.31 4.59 9.70
N MET A 44 -6.62 5.37 10.53
CA MET A 44 -6.76 5.24 11.98
C MET A 44 -8.19 5.52 12.45
N LYS A 45 -8.86 6.55 11.90
CA LYS A 45 -10.28 6.82 12.17
C LYS A 45 -11.18 5.64 11.80
N PHE A 46 -10.92 4.98 10.68
CA PHE A 46 -11.69 3.80 10.27
C PHE A 46 -11.51 2.64 11.25
N ILE A 47 -10.26 2.36 11.68
CA ILE A 47 -9.97 1.32 12.67
C ILE A 47 -10.64 1.66 14.02
N GLU A 48 -10.55 2.92 14.45
CA GLU A 48 -11.09 3.40 15.72
C GLU A 48 -12.63 3.45 15.76
N ALA A 49 -13.27 3.52 14.60
CA ALA A 49 -14.72 3.45 14.48
C ALA A 49 -15.28 2.02 14.59
N GLN A 50 -14.42 1.00 14.58
CA GLN A 50 -14.86 -0.39 14.68
C GLN A 50 -15.38 -0.69 16.10
N PRO A 51 -16.43 -1.52 16.23
CA PRO A 51 -16.92 -1.97 17.52
C PRO A 51 -15.80 -2.60 18.39
N PRO A 52 -15.91 -2.54 19.72
CA PRO A 52 -15.06 -3.34 20.60
C PRO A 52 -15.04 -4.80 20.20
N ASP A 53 -13.89 -5.46 20.41
CA ASP A 53 -13.66 -6.88 20.10
C ASP A 53 -13.75 -7.25 18.61
N SER A 54 -13.79 -6.26 17.71
CA SER A 54 -13.79 -6.51 16.26
C SER A 54 -12.50 -7.18 15.80
N LEU A 55 -12.61 -8.19 14.95
CA LEU A 55 -11.50 -8.86 14.29
C LEU A 55 -11.22 -8.23 12.92
N GLY A 56 -10.03 -7.65 12.77
CA GLY A 56 -9.56 -7.01 11.54
C GLY A 56 -8.57 -7.85 10.73
N ALA A 57 -8.48 -7.58 9.43
CA ALA A 57 -7.39 -8.06 8.57
C ALA A 57 -6.65 -6.88 7.92
N ASP A 58 -5.32 -6.87 7.94
CA ASP A 58 -4.48 -5.93 7.17
C ASP A 58 -3.86 -6.69 6.00
N ILE A 59 -4.47 -6.58 4.82
CA ILE A 59 -4.12 -7.33 3.61
C ILE A 59 -3.14 -6.51 2.78
N GLY A 60 -1.88 -6.96 2.72
CA GLY A 60 -0.74 -6.18 2.22
C GLY A 60 -0.29 -5.17 3.27
N CYS A 61 -0.02 -5.64 4.49
CA CYS A 61 0.26 -4.79 5.65
C CYS A 61 1.58 -4.01 5.55
N GLY A 62 2.42 -4.31 4.57
CA GLY A 62 3.73 -3.70 4.36
C GLY A 62 4.63 -3.93 5.56
N ASN A 63 5.14 -2.85 6.14
CA ASN A 63 5.96 -2.92 7.34
C ASN A 63 5.15 -3.03 8.65
N GLY A 64 3.82 -3.21 8.60
CA GLY A 64 2.97 -3.31 9.77
C GLY A 64 2.77 -1.99 10.51
N LYS A 65 2.77 -0.85 9.81
CA LYS A 65 2.59 0.48 10.46
C LYS A 65 1.26 0.61 11.19
N TYR A 66 0.18 0.00 10.70
CA TYR A 66 -1.14 0.06 11.33
C TYR A 66 -1.21 -0.86 12.56
N LEU A 67 -0.67 -2.07 12.48
CA LEU A 67 -0.46 -2.96 13.64
C LEU A 67 0.29 -2.24 14.77
N THR A 68 1.41 -1.60 14.42
CA THR A 68 2.26 -0.85 15.37
C THR A 68 1.49 0.30 16.00
N ALA A 69 0.71 1.05 15.21
CA ALA A 69 -0.07 2.19 15.69
C ALA A 69 -1.20 1.78 16.65
N VAL A 70 -1.93 0.72 16.33
CA VAL A 70 -3.01 0.17 17.18
C VAL A 70 -2.43 -0.36 18.49
N SER A 71 -1.36 -1.16 18.42
CA SER A 71 -0.65 -1.69 19.59
C SER A 71 -0.07 -0.59 20.49
N SER A 72 0.61 0.40 19.90
CA SER A 72 1.16 1.53 20.66
C SER A 72 0.08 2.31 21.41
N LYS A 73 -1.07 2.56 20.77
CA LYS A 73 -2.20 3.24 21.41
C LYS A 73 -2.72 2.44 22.60
N TYR A 74 -2.89 1.13 22.45
CA TYR A 74 -3.27 0.23 23.54
C TYR A 74 -2.31 0.34 24.73
N TYR A 75 -1.00 0.24 24.50
CA TYR A 75 0.00 0.36 25.58
C TYR A 75 0.12 1.76 26.18
N THR A 76 -0.10 2.83 25.40
CA THR A 76 -0.13 4.20 25.95
C THR A 76 -1.37 4.47 26.80
N GLY A 77 -2.53 3.91 26.43
CA GLY A 77 -3.75 3.95 27.24
C GLY A 77 -3.61 3.21 28.58
N MET A 78 -2.68 2.25 28.65
CA MET A 78 -2.34 1.51 29.88
C MET A 78 -1.36 2.22 30.82
N LYS A 79 -0.79 3.38 30.45
CA LYS A 79 0.15 4.10 31.31
C LYS A 79 -0.56 4.76 32.50
N THR A 80 -0.89 3.97 33.53
CA THR A 80 -0.93 4.43 34.91
C THR A 80 0.52 4.44 35.45
N ASN A 81 1.22 5.57 35.39
CA ASN A 81 2.43 5.97 36.15
C ASN A 81 3.40 4.92 36.76
N LYS A 82 3.63 3.74 36.16
CA LYS A 82 4.64 2.78 36.63
C LYS A 82 5.37 2.11 35.45
N PRO A 83 6.70 1.93 35.55
CA PRO A 83 7.52 1.38 34.48
C PRO A 83 7.18 -0.10 34.19
N LEU A 84 7.04 -0.43 32.90
CA LEU A 84 6.83 -1.78 32.38
C LEU A 84 8.14 -2.59 32.37
N SER A 85 8.69 -2.94 33.54
CA SER A 85 9.80 -3.89 33.60
C SER A 85 9.39 -5.31 33.99
N ASN A 86 8.20 -5.53 34.58
CA ASN A 86 7.77 -6.84 35.08
C ASN A 86 6.27 -7.09 34.85
N VAL A 87 5.81 -7.15 33.59
CA VAL A 87 4.43 -7.58 33.30
C VAL A 87 4.46 -9.00 32.73
N GLN A 88 4.73 -9.97 33.60
CA GLN A 88 4.24 -11.33 33.39
C GLN A 88 2.87 -11.42 34.05
N ASN A 89 1.85 -11.70 33.26
CA ASN A 89 0.49 -12.04 33.69
C ASN A 89 -0.19 -11.04 34.64
N LYS A 90 -0.81 -10.01 34.05
CA LYS A 90 -2.06 -9.48 34.61
C LYS A 90 -3.18 -9.88 33.67
N ASN A 91 -4.25 -10.45 34.20
CA ASN A 91 -5.50 -10.62 33.48
C ASN A 91 -5.98 -9.23 33.04
N LEU A 92 -5.73 -8.91 31.77
CA LEU A 92 -6.03 -7.61 31.15
C LEU A 92 -7.50 -7.59 30.75
N VAL A 93 -8.39 -7.40 31.71
CA VAL A 93 -9.80 -7.09 31.43
C VAL A 93 -9.93 -5.57 31.39
N GLY A 94 -9.96 -5.00 30.19
CA GLY A 94 -10.38 -3.61 29.97
C GLY A 94 -9.51 -2.80 29.03
N THR A 95 -9.85 -2.82 27.74
CA THR A 95 -10.07 -1.69 26.80
C THR A 95 -10.16 -2.27 25.39
N ASN A 96 -10.89 -1.61 24.47
CA ASN A 96 -11.19 -2.03 23.09
C ASN A 96 -9.95 -2.50 22.30
N PHE A 97 -9.49 -3.72 22.54
CA PHE A 97 -8.42 -4.34 21.79
C PHE A 97 -9.00 -4.81 20.47
N ILE A 98 -8.45 -4.32 19.37
CA ILE A 98 -8.85 -4.70 18.02
C ILE A 98 -7.75 -5.63 17.50
N PRO A 99 -7.92 -6.96 17.58
CA PRO A 99 -6.99 -7.89 16.95
C PRO A 99 -7.00 -7.68 15.43
N ILE A 100 -5.81 -7.61 14.83
CA ILE A 100 -5.65 -7.47 13.38
C ILE A 100 -4.73 -8.57 12.88
N ALA A 101 -5.25 -9.45 12.03
CA ALA A 101 -4.46 -10.45 11.30
C ALA A 101 -3.73 -9.77 10.14
N ALA A 102 -2.40 -9.88 10.10
CA ALA A 102 -1.60 -9.27 9.05
C ALA A 102 -1.22 -10.28 7.96
N MET A 103 -1.34 -9.84 6.71
CA MET A 103 -0.86 -10.59 5.55
C MET A 103 0.07 -9.70 4.73
N GLU A 104 1.20 -10.22 4.30
CA GLU A 104 2.13 -9.53 3.41
C GLU A 104 2.64 -10.49 2.35
N ARG A 105 2.76 -10.05 1.11
CA ARG A 105 3.30 -10.90 0.04
C ARG A 105 4.81 -10.98 0.10
N SER A 106 5.48 -9.85 0.37
CA SER A 106 6.94 -9.76 0.42
C SER A 106 7.50 -10.44 1.68
N PRO A 107 8.31 -11.50 1.55
CA PRO A 107 8.92 -12.15 2.71
C PRO A 107 9.79 -11.20 3.55
N ASN A 108 10.47 -10.24 2.91
CA ASN A 108 11.32 -9.27 3.61
C ASN A 108 10.51 -8.24 4.41
N LEU A 109 9.36 -7.81 3.89
CA LEU A 109 8.44 -6.95 4.66
C LEU A 109 7.76 -7.76 5.79
N ALA A 110 7.38 -9.01 5.53
CA ALA A 110 6.85 -9.90 6.57
C ALA A 110 7.87 -10.13 7.70
N GLU A 111 9.16 -10.33 7.38
CA GLU A 111 10.20 -10.46 8.40
C GLU A 111 10.31 -9.20 9.29
N ILE A 112 10.13 -8.01 8.70
CA ILE A 112 10.10 -6.74 9.47
C ILE A 112 8.90 -6.71 10.43
N VAL A 113 7.72 -7.17 9.99
CA VAL A 113 6.53 -7.25 10.84
C VAL A 113 6.75 -8.23 12.00
N TYR A 114 7.32 -9.40 11.70
CA TYR A 114 7.69 -10.39 12.71
C TYR A 114 8.69 -9.84 13.74
N LYS A 115 9.76 -9.16 13.27
CA LYS A 115 10.75 -8.50 14.15
C LYS A 115 10.15 -7.39 15.02
N ARG A 116 8.98 -6.84 14.65
CA ARG A 116 8.22 -5.87 15.47
C ARG A 116 7.30 -6.55 16.51
N GLY A 117 7.27 -7.87 16.57
CA GLY A 117 6.49 -8.64 17.55
C GLY A 117 5.06 -8.93 17.14
N PHE A 118 4.77 -8.95 15.83
CA PHE A 118 3.44 -9.28 15.30
C PHE A 118 3.49 -10.56 14.46
N ASP A 119 2.42 -11.36 14.55
CA ASP A 119 2.21 -12.47 13.62
C ASP A 119 1.85 -11.93 12.24
N VAL A 120 2.39 -12.56 11.20
CA VAL A 120 2.14 -12.19 9.80
C VAL A 120 2.13 -13.43 8.93
N VAL A 121 1.17 -13.51 8.01
CA VAL A 121 1.08 -14.57 7.02
C VAL A 121 1.67 -14.08 5.71
N ILE A 122 2.56 -14.89 5.11
CA ILE A 122 3.00 -14.66 3.73
C ILE A 122 1.92 -15.18 2.79
N GLY A 123 1.34 -14.31 1.95
CA GLY A 123 0.18 -14.68 1.14
C GLY A 123 -0.07 -13.80 -0.09
N ASP A 124 -0.92 -14.30 -1.00
CA ASP A 124 -1.37 -13.61 -2.21
C ASP A 124 -2.79 -13.04 -1.99
N ILE A 125 -3.01 -11.78 -2.38
CA ILE A 125 -4.33 -11.15 -2.30
C ILE A 125 -5.36 -11.81 -3.22
N LEU A 126 -4.93 -12.50 -4.27
CA LEU A 126 -5.81 -13.28 -5.16
C LEU A 126 -6.24 -14.61 -4.55
N ARG A 127 -5.60 -15.04 -3.46
CA ARG A 127 -5.91 -16.27 -2.71
C ARG A 127 -5.59 -16.05 -1.23
N ILE A 128 -6.44 -15.28 -0.55
CA ILE A 128 -6.21 -14.92 0.85
C ILE A 128 -6.37 -16.20 1.70
N PRO A 129 -5.33 -16.62 2.45
CA PRO A 129 -5.33 -17.88 3.21
C PRO A 129 -6.13 -17.78 4.51
N TYR A 130 -7.24 -17.05 4.49
CA TYR A 130 -8.17 -16.90 5.60
C TYR A 130 -9.53 -17.50 5.25
N CYS A 131 -10.19 -18.06 6.27
CA CYS A 131 -11.55 -18.55 6.14
C CYS A 131 -12.52 -17.42 5.74
N SER A 132 -13.52 -17.77 4.94
CA SER A 132 -14.58 -16.85 4.56
C SER A 132 -15.38 -16.39 5.79
N GLU A 133 -15.94 -15.17 5.70
CA GLU A 133 -16.89 -14.63 6.68
C GLU A 133 -16.37 -14.61 8.13
N ARG A 134 -15.08 -14.29 8.32
CA ARG A 134 -14.44 -14.27 9.64
C ARG A 134 -14.13 -12.88 10.17
N PHE A 135 -13.90 -11.93 9.28
CA PHE A 135 -13.43 -10.60 9.67
C PHE A 135 -14.57 -9.60 9.72
N ASP A 136 -14.51 -8.73 10.70
CA ASP A 136 -15.44 -7.63 10.89
C ASP A 136 -15.05 -6.44 10.02
N PHE A 137 -13.75 -6.30 9.76
CA PHE A 137 -13.24 -5.35 8.80
C PHE A 137 -11.95 -5.80 8.13
N PHE A 138 -11.62 -5.19 6.99
CA PHE A 138 -10.29 -5.28 6.40
C PHE A 138 -9.70 -3.92 6.05
N LEU A 139 -8.37 -3.86 5.99
CA LEU A 139 -7.57 -2.81 5.40
C LEU A 139 -6.90 -3.36 4.14
N CYS A 140 -6.97 -2.59 3.06
CA CYS A 140 -6.24 -2.84 1.82
C CYS A 140 -5.70 -1.51 1.30
N ILE A 141 -4.52 -1.12 1.78
CA ILE A 141 -4.00 0.24 1.62
C ILE A 141 -2.80 0.23 0.67
N ALA A 142 -2.99 0.79 -0.52
CA ALA A 142 -1.98 0.84 -1.59
C ALA A 142 -1.47 -0.57 -1.96
N VAL A 143 -2.41 -1.46 -2.29
CA VAL A 143 -2.12 -2.87 -2.65
C VAL A 143 -2.67 -3.24 -4.02
N ILE A 144 -3.99 -3.18 -4.23
CA ILE A 144 -4.61 -3.64 -5.49
C ILE A 144 -4.17 -2.84 -6.72
N HIS A 145 -3.57 -1.65 -6.54
CA HIS A 145 -2.94 -0.90 -7.63
C HIS A 145 -1.69 -1.57 -8.21
N HIS A 146 -1.19 -2.62 -7.56
CA HIS A 146 -0.08 -3.42 -8.08
C HIS A 146 -0.54 -4.55 -9.01
N LEU A 147 -1.85 -4.79 -9.13
CA LEU A 147 -2.39 -5.80 -10.02
C LEU A 147 -2.58 -5.22 -11.42
N SER A 148 -1.95 -5.88 -12.39
CA SER A 148 -1.73 -5.38 -13.75
C SER A 148 -2.94 -5.46 -14.67
N THR A 149 -3.99 -6.18 -14.26
CA THR A 149 -5.22 -6.32 -15.04
C THR A 149 -6.45 -6.01 -14.22
N LEU A 150 -7.48 -5.52 -14.89
CA LEU A 150 -8.79 -5.31 -14.28
C LEU A 150 -9.34 -6.62 -13.70
N THR A 151 -9.21 -7.74 -14.41
CA THR A 151 -9.67 -9.05 -13.96
C THR A 151 -9.05 -9.45 -12.62
N ARG A 152 -7.73 -9.30 -12.47
CA ARG A 152 -7.04 -9.59 -11.21
C ARG A 152 -7.44 -8.63 -10.09
N ARG A 153 -7.65 -7.35 -10.40
CA ARG A 153 -8.18 -6.39 -9.42
C ARG A 153 -9.58 -6.77 -8.93
N ILE A 154 -10.45 -7.23 -9.82
CA ILE A 154 -11.77 -7.74 -9.46
C ILE A 154 -11.66 -9.01 -8.61
N GLU A 155 -10.78 -9.96 -8.98
CA GLU A 155 -10.54 -11.18 -8.18
C GLU A 155 -10.04 -10.84 -6.76
N ALA A 156 -9.12 -9.88 -6.63
CA ALA A 156 -8.66 -9.40 -5.32
C ALA A 156 -9.79 -8.78 -4.49
N VAL A 157 -10.64 -7.95 -5.10
CA VAL A 157 -11.81 -7.37 -4.41
C VAL A 157 -12.79 -8.46 -3.98
N ASN A 158 -12.98 -9.49 -4.80
CA ASN A 158 -13.83 -10.63 -4.44
C ASN A 158 -13.24 -11.42 -3.26
N GLU A 159 -11.93 -11.67 -3.23
CA GLU A 159 -11.26 -12.31 -2.08
C GLU A 159 -11.35 -11.47 -0.80
N LEU A 160 -11.16 -10.16 -0.90
CA LEU A 160 -11.36 -9.23 0.21
C LEU A 160 -12.80 -9.24 0.73
N ALA A 161 -13.79 -9.30 -0.16
CA ALA A 161 -15.19 -9.42 0.21
C ALA A 161 -15.49 -10.78 0.86
N ARG A 162 -14.90 -11.87 0.34
CA ARG A 162 -15.10 -13.24 0.84
C ARG A 162 -14.73 -13.38 2.32
N ILE A 163 -13.68 -12.70 2.78
CA ILE A 163 -13.22 -12.82 4.17
C ILE A 163 -14.08 -12.02 5.17
N LEU A 164 -14.91 -11.08 4.70
CA LEU A 164 -15.80 -10.30 5.56
C LEU A 164 -17.06 -11.07 5.94
N ARG A 165 -17.47 -10.95 7.21
CA ARG A 165 -18.82 -11.36 7.62
C ARG A 165 -19.88 -10.44 6.99
N VAL A 166 -21.13 -10.89 6.99
CA VAL A 166 -22.27 -10.01 6.63
C VAL A 166 -22.28 -8.78 7.55
N GLY A 167 -22.33 -7.60 6.94
CA GLY A 167 -22.26 -6.31 7.65
C GLY A 167 -20.84 -5.85 8.00
N GLY A 168 -19.81 -6.64 7.70
CA GLY A 168 -18.41 -6.23 7.83
C GLY A 168 -18.03 -5.10 6.87
N GLN A 169 -16.99 -4.35 7.20
CA GLN A 169 -16.59 -3.15 6.47
C GLN A 169 -15.19 -3.28 5.86
N GLY A 170 -15.05 -2.90 4.60
CA GLY A 170 -13.75 -2.86 3.92
C GLY A 170 -13.24 -1.44 3.73
N LEU A 171 -11.96 -1.19 4.01
CA LEU A 171 -11.28 0.04 3.59
C LEU A 171 -10.23 -0.26 2.53
N ILE A 172 -10.51 0.17 1.29
CA ILE A 172 -9.57 0.15 0.18
C ILE A 172 -9.08 1.58 -0.06
N GLN A 173 -7.77 1.79 -0.10
CA GLN A 173 -7.17 3.06 -0.54
C GLN A 173 -6.18 2.81 -1.66
N VAL A 174 -6.37 3.51 -2.77
CA VAL A 174 -5.58 3.37 -4.00
C VAL A 174 -5.12 4.74 -4.49
N TRP A 175 -4.18 4.77 -5.43
CA TRP A 175 -3.76 6.02 -6.05
C TRP A 175 -4.82 6.46 -7.05
N ALA A 176 -5.28 7.70 -6.92
CA ALA A 176 -6.25 8.31 -7.83
C ALA A 176 -5.55 9.16 -8.90
N LYS A 177 -6.16 9.24 -10.08
CA LYS A 177 -5.71 10.08 -11.20
C LYS A 177 -6.00 11.54 -10.93
N GLU A 178 -7.13 11.83 -10.29
CA GLU A 178 -7.54 13.14 -9.83
C GLU A 178 -6.67 13.54 -8.63
N GLN A 179 -5.64 14.34 -8.88
CA GLN A 179 -4.65 14.75 -7.89
C GLN A 179 -4.86 16.17 -7.34
N HIS A 180 -6.07 16.69 -7.48
CA HIS A 180 -6.51 17.96 -6.90
C HIS A 180 -7.35 17.72 -5.64
N GLY A 181 -7.17 18.55 -4.62
CA GLY A 181 -8.01 18.57 -3.43
C GLY A 181 -9.43 19.07 -3.71
N VAL A 182 -10.20 19.29 -2.65
CA VAL A 182 -11.59 19.80 -2.72
C VAL A 182 -11.66 21.17 -3.42
N SER A 183 -10.58 21.96 -3.34
CA SER A 183 -10.35 23.10 -4.22
C SER A 183 -9.33 22.72 -5.31
N LYS A 184 -9.61 23.09 -6.57
CA LYS A 184 -8.68 22.93 -7.72
C LYS A 184 -7.28 23.53 -7.48
N SER A 185 -7.13 24.41 -6.48
CA SER A 185 -5.88 25.07 -6.13
C SER A 185 -4.98 24.30 -5.14
N GLU A 186 -5.45 23.20 -4.55
CA GLU A 186 -4.65 22.43 -3.57
C GLU A 186 -4.12 21.13 -4.20
N PRO A 187 -2.84 21.07 -4.58
CA PRO A 187 -2.25 19.83 -5.07
C PRO A 187 -2.18 18.78 -3.95
N THR A 188 -2.45 17.52 -4.28
CA THR A 188 -2.24 16.39 -3.36
C THR A 188 -0.79 16.32 -2.86
N TYR A 189 -0.57 15.63 -1.74
CA TYR A 189 0.75 15.43 -1.13
C TYR A 189 1.82 14.96 -2.15
N TYR A 190 1.41 14.16 -3.13
CA TYR A 190 2.29 13.64 -4.18
C TYR A 190 2.85 14.74 -5.10
N VAL A 191 2.02 15.70 -5.52
CA VAL A 191 2.37 16.76 -6.48
C VAL A 191 3.06 17.95 -5.78
N ASN A 192 2.80 18.17 -4.49
CA ASN A 192 3.27 19.34 -3.74
C ASN A 192 4.80 19.40 -3.51
N ARG A 193 5.57 18.40 -3.96
CA ARG A 193 7.02 18.32 -3.72
C ARG A 193 7.88 19.28 -4.58
N LYS A 194 7.31 20.01 -5.55
CA LYS A 194 8.06 20.92 -6.44
C LYS A 194 7.80 22.42 -6.27
N ILE A 195 6.70 22.85 -5.63
CA ILE A 195 6.37 24.29 -5.58
C ILE A 195 7.40 25.09 -4.75
N LYS A 196 8.13 24.46 -3.81
CA LYS A 196 9.20 25.12 -3.06
C LYS A 196 10.59 25.14 -3.73
N ALA A 197 10.77 24.53 -4.91
CA ALA A 197 12.11 24.35 -5.49
C ALA A 197 12.30 24.91 -6.92
N VAL A 198 11.30 25.52 -7.54
CA VAL A 198 11.40 25.96 -8.95
C VAL A 198 10.85 27.37 -9.11
N HIS A 199 11.64 28.38 -8.73
CA HIS A 199 11.48 29.77 -9.18
C HIS A 199 12.36 30.07 -10.42
N GLY A 200 12.64 29.07 -11.26
CA GLY A 200 13.46 29.30 -12.44
C GLY A 200 13.74 28.06 -13.26
N VAL A 201 12.71 27.50 -13.92
CA VAL A 201 12.91 26.71 -15.15
C VAL A 201 11.72 26.94 -16.05
N ASN A 202 12.01 27.41 -17.27
CA ASN A 202 11.03 27.67 -18.33
C ASN A 202 10.23 26.41 -18.67
N ASN A 203 8.91 26.59 -18.82
CA ASN A 203 7.98 25.59 -19.34
C ASN A 203 8.37 25.19 -20.77
N SER A 204 9.10 24.08 -20.91
CA SER A 204 9.07 23.29 -22.13
C SER A 204 7.92 22.28 -21.98
N SER A 205 6.86 22.52 -22.74
CA SER A 205 5.84 21.53 -23.07
C SER A 205 6.50 20.31 -23.73
N ASP A 206 6.04 19.12 -23.38
CA ASP A 206 6.40 17.82 -23.96
C ASP A 206 7.80 17.26 -23.69
N SER A 207 8.09 16.91 -22.43
CA SER A 207 8.85 15.66 -22.22
C SER A 207 7.88 14.49 -22.44
N LEU A 208 7.88 13.90 -23.64
CA LEU A 208 7.18 12.65 -23.91
C LEU A 208 7.55 11.63 -22.82
N SER A 209 6.55 11.18 -22.05
CA SER A 209 6.73 10.03 -21.16
C SER A 209 7.23 8.86 -22.00
N GLN A 210 8.47 8.44 -21.77
CA GLN A 210 9.08 7.33 -22.50
C GLN A 210 8.22 6.08 -22.30
N VAL A 211 7.73 5.48 -23.39
CA VAL A 211 7.06 4.18 -23.35
C VAL A 211 8.11 3.09 -23.53
N ILE A 212 8.10 2.09 -22.66
CA ILE A 212 9.04 0.96 -22.71
C ILE A 212 8.27 -0.36 -22.76
N GLU A 213 8.82 -1.36 -23.44
CA GLU A 213 8.37 -2.74 -23.31
C GLU A 213 8.85 -3.28 -21.95
N ALA A 214 7.92 -3.43 -21.01
CA ALA A 214 8.23 -3.84 -19.65
C ALA A 214 8.49 -5.36 -19.59
N VAL A 215 7.57 -6.12 -20.18
CA VAL A 215 7.64 -7.56 -20.44
C VAL A 215 7.08 -7.82 -21.84
N PRO A 216 7.32 -8.99 -22.47
CA PRO A 216 6.79 -9.29 -23.79
C PRO A 216 5.30 -8.96 -23.90
N GLY A 217 4.94 -8.14 -24.88
CA GLY A 217 3.54 -7.77 -25.12
C GLY A 217 2.94 -6.72 -24.17
N ALA A 218 3.71 -6.14 -23.23
CA ALA A 218 3.28 -5.04 -22.37
C ALA A 218 4.14 -3.78 -22.53
N TYR A 219 3.56 -2.76 -23.15
CA TYR A 219 4.19 -1.45 -23.33
C TYR A 219 3.61 -0.42 -22.35
N LEU A 220 4.47 0.12 -21.48
CA LEU A 220 4.06 0.99 -20.37
C LEU A 220 4.79 2.34 -20.39
N PRO A 221 4.09 3.44 -20.10
CA PRO A 221 4.71 4.75 -19.92
C PRO A 221 5.50 4.80 -18.61
N LEU A 222 6.68 5.41 -18.67
CA LEU A 222 7.49 5.74 -17.51
C LEU A 222 7.04 7.08 -16.92
N HIS A 223 6.58 7.04 -15.67
CA HIS A 223 6.18 8.22 -14.91
C HIS A 223 7.36 9.09 -14.51
N ILE A 224 7.16 10.40 -14.48
CA ILE A 224 8.12 11.37 -13.97
C ILE A 224 7.70 11.76 -12.56
N ASN A 225 8.43 11.28 -11.54
CA ASN A 225 8.09 11.54 -10.14
C ASN A 225 7.79 13.02 -9.83
N GLY A 226 6.66 13.24 -9.17
CA GLY A 226 6.19 14.58 -8.77
C GLY A 226 5.50 15.35 -9.90
N THR A 227 5.12 14.69 -10.99
CA THR A 227 4.14 15.21 -11.95
C THR A 227 2.80 14.50 -11.78
N GLU A 228 1.77 15.01 -12.45
CA GLU A 228 0.47 14.36 -12.43
C GLU A 228 0.47 13.00 -13.14
N PHE A 229 -0.40 12.08 -12.70
CA PHE A 229 -0.60 10.80 -13.37
C PHE A 229 -1.40 10.99 -14.66
N ARG A 230 -0.75 10.73 -15.80
CA ARG A 230 -1.36 10.89 -17.13
C ARG A 230 -2.00 9.60 -17.66
N ASN A 231 -1.59 8.46 -17.14
CA ASN A 231 -2.01 7.14 -17.58
C ASN A 231 -2.55 6.32 -16.41
N THR A 232 -3.48 5.43 -16.71
CA THR A 232 -4.01 4.45 -15.75
C THR A 232 -2.91 3.50 -15.35
N ASP A 233 -2.25 2.85 -16.30
CA ASP A 233 -1.19 1.90 -16.00
C ASP A 233 0.17 2.49 -16.37
N MET A 234 1.10 2.47 -15.42
CA MET A 234 2.41 3.07 -15.63
C MET A 234 3.50 2.49 -14.75
N LEU A 235 4.74 2.69 -15.19
CA LEU A 235 5.94 2.39 -14.43
C LEU A 235 6.37 3.63 -13.65
N VAL A 236 6.53 3.49 -12.32
CA VAL A 236 6.85 4.58 -11.42
C VAL A 236 8.26 4.37 -10.85
N PRO A 237 9.22 5.25 -11.15
CA PRO A 237 10.55 5.16 -10.58
C PRO A 237 10.52 5.33 -9.06
N TRP A 238 11.24 4.48 -8.35
CA TRP A 238 11.51 4.61 -6.94
C TRP A 238 12.97 5.07 -6.74
N LYS A 239 13.13 6.29 -6.22
CA LYS A 239 14.45 6.88 -5.98
C LYS A 239 14.95 6.53 -4.59
N LYS A 240 16.09 5.83 -4.53
CA LYS A 240 16.87 5.67 -3.31
C LYS A 240 17.52 7.00 -2.93
N LYS A 241 17.49 7.36 -1.65
CA LYS A 241 18.25 8.51 -1.14
C LYS A 241 19.74 8.12 -1.23
N ASN A 242 20.55 8.88 -1.99
CA ASN A 242 22.02 8.78 -2.10
C ASN A 242 22.62 7.76 -3.11
N TYR A 243 21.88 7.27 -4.11
CA TYR A 243 22.46 6.42 -5.17
C TYR A 243 22.58 7.15 -6.52
N LYS A 244 23.47 6.66 -7.40
CA LYS A 244 23.64 7.18 -8.77
C LYS A 244 22.37 6.88 -9.58
N ALA A 245 22.11 7.66 -10.64
CA ALA A 245 20.87 7.57 -11.42
C ALA A 245 20.58 6.17 -12.02
N VAL A 246 21.60 5.30 -12.09
CA VAL A 246 21.54 3.93 -12.63
C VAL A 246 20.94 2.89 -11.68
N ASP A 247 20.76 3.21 -10.39
CA ASP A 247 20.25 2.28 -9.36
C ASP A 247 18.78 2.57 -8.98
N GLN A 248 17.97 3.05 -9.94
CA GLN A 248 16.56 3.31 -9.72
C GLN A 248 15.75 2.02 -9.90
N PHE A 249 15.01 1.63 -8.87
CA PHE A 249 13.98 0.61 -9.01
C PHE A 249 12.78 1.22 -9.73
N ILE A 250 12.07 0.42 -10.50
CA ILE A 250 10.89 0.87 -11.24
C ILE A 250 9.75 -0.05 -10.85
N GLY A 251 8.68 0.50 -10.30
CA GLY A 251 7.53 -0.26 -9.83
C GLY A 251 6.33 -0.10 -10.77
N PHE A 252 5.53 -1.16 -10.95
CA PHE A 252 4.25 -1.07 -11.64
C PHE A 252 3.16 -0.47 -10.74
N GLN A 253 2.35 0.43 -11.31
CA GLN A 253 1.21 1.06 -10.66
C GLN A 253 0.02 1.22 -11.63
N SER A 254 -1.16 0.77 -11.19
CA SER A 254 -2.47 1.07 -11.78
C SER A 254 -3.14 2.20 -10.97
N ILE A 255 -3.28 3.35 -11.61
CA ILE A 255 -3.93 4.57 -11.11
C ILE A 255 -5.43 4.48 -11.39
N PHE A 256 -6.24 4.70 -10.35
CA PHE A 256 -7.69 4.61 -10.39
C PHE A 256 -8.32 5.95 -10.77
N THR A 257 -9.48 5.89 -11.42
CA THR A 257 -10.32 7.03 -11.83
C THR A 257 -11.70 6.87 -11.23
#